data_AF-D6PBD5-F1
#
_entry.id   AF-D6PBD5-F1
#
_cell.length_a   1.000
_cell.length_b   1.000
_cell.length_c   1.000
_cell.angle_alpha   90.00
_cell.angle_beta   90.00
_cell.angle_gamma   90.00
#
_symmetry.space_group_name_H-M   'P 1'
#
loop_
_entity.id
_entity.type
_entity.pdbx_description
1 polymer ?
#
loop_
_entity_poly.entity_id
_entity_poly.type
_entity_poly.pdbx_seq_one_letter_code
_entity_poly.pdbx_strand_id
1 'polypeptide(L)'
;MAVTSSLLSIAKKIELSSYKQEVLATRNVREKIRATPNPVLEENAKEASKILHSYNLDGRAINNDITIKDKPNLVKAFFGLVIMALCAPITFTSTGIQALFAWYLGNKTDEGIDARTTYHMIAALISPLIFWPLISLVYFYIFNKMIYTMSIFIFPIFLLISIFICHYCNLLFLIGYDMWTDYKFIYRSKKLQKSQDGLKLIKLIKEINTNLDVLK
;
A
#
# COMPACT_ATOMS: atom_id res chain seq x y z
N MET A 1 -7.70 -14.29 -9.27
CA MET A 1 -6.36 -14.90 -9.53
C MET A 1 -5.39 -14.68 -8.37
N ALA A 2 -5.30 -13.48 -7.77
CA ALA A 2 -4.54 -13.27 -6.52
C ALA A 2 -5.11 -14.07 -5.32
N VAL A 3 -6.43 -14.25 -5.27
CA VAL A 3 -7.07 -15.09 -4.24
C VAL A 3 -6.67 -16.55 -4.39
N THR A 4 -6.66 -17.09 -5.62
CA THR A 4 -6.30 -18.49 -5.90
C THR A 4 -4.83 -18.80 -5.65
N SER A 5 -3.92 -17.83 -5.86
CA SER A 5 -2.50 -18.01 -5.56
C SER A 5 -2.22 -17.94 -4.05
N SER A 6 -2.87 -17.00 -3.35
CA SER A 6 -2.84 -16.94 -1.89
C SER A 6 -3.43 -18.21 -1.26
N LEU A 7 -4.46 -18.81 -1.84
CA LEU A 7 -5.01 -20.07 -1.34
C LEU A 7 -4.13 -21.28 -1.67
N LEU A 8 -3.44 -21.27 -2.81
CA LEU A 8 -2.52 -22.35 -3.15
C LEU A 8 -1.22 -22.33 -2.32
N SER A 9 -0.73 -21.15 -1.92
CA SER A 9 0.38 -21.05 -0.97
C SER A 9 -0.02 -21.55 0.43
N ILE A 10 -1.25 -21.23 0.85
CA ILE A 10 -1.87 -21.77 2.07
C ILE A 10 -1.99 -23.31 1.99
N ALA A 11 -2.52 -23.85 0.88
CA ALA A 11 -2.69 -25.29 0.66
C ALA A 11 -1.37 -26.08 0.58
N LYS A 12 -0.26 -25.41 0.22
CA LYS A 12 1.08 -26.00 0.18
C LYS A 12 1.91 -25.75 1.43
N LYS A 13 1.40 -25.00 2.43
CA LYS A 13 2.17 -24.51 3.58
C LYS A 13 3.48 -23.82 3.17
N ILE A 14 3.52 -23.19 1.99
CA ILE A 14 4.70 -22.44 1.53
C ILE A 14 4.44 -20.98 1.85
N GLU A 15 5.25 -20.41 2.73
CA GLU A 15 5.27 -18.97 2.97
C GLU A 15 5.83 -18.27 1.72
N LEU A 16 4.97 -17.52 1.02
CA LEU A 16 5.41 -16.68 -0.09
C LEU A 16 6.10 -15.45 0.50
N SER A 17 7.42 -15.50 0.63
CA SER A 17 8.21 -14.44 1.27
C SER A 17 8.57 -13.29 0.31
N SER A 18 8.31 -13.43 -0.99
CA SER A 18 8.62 -12.43 -2.01
C SER A 18 7.52 -12.29 -3.05
N TYR A 19 7.31 -11.07 -3.54
CA TYR A 19 6.41 -10.77 -4.66
C TYR A 19 6.72 -11.62 -5.91
N LYS A 20 8.00 -11.89 -6.18
CA LYS A 20 8.40 -12.78 -7.27
C LYS A 20 7.80 -14.18 -7.11
N GLN A 21 7.83 -14.72 -5.89
CA GLN A 21 7.27 -16.04 -5.59
C GLN A 21 5.76 -16.04 -5.71
N GLU A 22 5.08 -14.98 -5.25
CA GLU A 22 3.63 -14.82 -5.39
C GLU A 22 3.19 -14.79 -6.86
N VAL A 23 3.91 -14.04 -7.71
CA VAL A 23 3.63 -13.97 -9.15
C VAL A 23 3.85 -15.33 -9.82
N LEU A 24 4.96 -16.02 -9.50
CA LEU A 24 5.24 -17.36 -10.06
C LEU A 24 4.19 -18.40 -9.61
N ALA A 25 3.80 -18.39 -8.34
CA ALA A 25 2.74 -19.25 -7.84
C ALA A 25 1.42 -18.97 -8.57
N THR A 26 1.07 -17.69 -8.75
CA THR A 26 -0.13 -17.28 -9.51
C THR A 26 -0.10 -17.78 -10.95
N ARG A 27 1.05 -17.68 -11.63
CA ARG A 27 1.24 -18.19 -12.99
C ARG A 27 1.06 -19.71 -13.05
N ASN A 28 1.67 -20.45 -12.13
CA ASN A 28 1.54 -21.90 -12.07
C ASN A 28 0.08 -22.35 -11.87
N VAL A 29 -0.68 -21.68 -10.99
CA VAL A 29 -2.12 -21.98 -10.81
C VAL A 29 -2.91 -21.70 -12.08
N ARG A 30 -2.64 -20.57 -12.73
CA ARG A 30 -3.29 -20.21 -14.00
C ARG A 30 -3.00 -21.23 -15.10
N GLU A 31 -1.78 -21.72 -15.20
CA GLU A 31 -1.40 -22.75 -16.18
C GLU A 31 -2.09 -24.09 -15.89
N LYS A 32 -2.14 -24.52 -14.63
CA LYS A 32 -2.89 -25.72 -14.22
C LYS A 32 -4.38 -25.63 -14.56
N ILE A 33 -5.02 -24.49 -14.27
CA ILE A 33 -6.44 -24.27 -14.61
C ILE A 33 -6.65 -24.28 -16.13
N ARG A 34 -5.69 -23.79 -16.92
CA ARG A 34 -5.76 -23.86 -18.39
C ARG A 34 -5.62 -25.30 -18.91
N ALA A 35 -4.74 -26.10 -18.29
CA ALA A 35 -4.53 -27.49 -18.66
C ALA A 35 -5.71 -28.40 -18.28
N THR A 36 -6.37 -28.12 -17.16
CA THR A 36 -7.53 -28.87 -16.67
C THR A 36 -8.64 -27.89 -16.27
N PRO A 37 -9.47 -27.44 -17.23
CA PRO A 37 -10.52 -26.46 -16.96
C PRO A 37 -11.51 -26.98 -15.93
N ASN A 38 -11.65 -26.24 -14.84
CA ASN A 38 -12.67 -26.49 -13.82
C ASN A 38 -13.53 -25.23 -13.68
N PRO A 39 -14.71 -25.17 -14.35
CA PRO A 39 -15.54 -23.97 -14.36
C PRO A 39 -16.06 -23.61 -12.97
N VAL A 40 -16.30 -24.61 -12.10
CA VAL A 40 -16.74 -24.40 -10.72
C VAL A 40 -15.65 -23.71 -9.90
N LEU A 41 -14.39 -24.13 -10.05
CA LEU A 41 -13.26 -23.47 -9.39
C LEU A 41 -13.10 -22.01 -9.85
N GLU A 42 -13.24 -21.76 -11.15
CA GLU A 42 -13.10 -20.42 -11.72
C GLU A 42 -14.24 -19.49 -11.27
N GLU A 43 -15.48 -19.98 -11.27
CA GLU A 43 -16.65 -19.23 -10.81
C GLU A 43 -16.56 -18.90 -9.31
N ASN A 44 -16.26 -19.89 -8.47
CA ASN A 44 -16.08 -19.69 -7.03
C ASN A 44 -14.95 -18.68 -6.75
N ALA A 45 -13.83 -18.76 -7.49
CA ALA A 45 -12.73 -17.81 -7.36
C ALA A 45 -13.11 -16.38 -7.80
N LYS A 46 -13.90 -16.23 -8.86
CA LYS A 46 -14.44 -14.94 -9.30
C LYS A 46 -15.39 -14.37 -8.25
N GLU A 47 -16.27 -15.19 -7.69
CA GLU A 47 -17.23 -14.74 -6.68
C GLU A 47 -16.53 -14.34 -5.37
N ALA A 48 -15.58 -15.14 -4.88
CA ALA A 48 -14.75 -14.79 -3.72
C ALA A 48 -13.98 -13.47 -3.95
N SER A 49 -13.44 -13.28 -5.16
CA SER A 49 -12.78 -12.02 -5.52
C SER A 49 -13.74 -10.84 -5.56
N LYS A 50 -14.98 -11.01 -6.02
CA LYS A 50 -16.01 -9.96 -6.02
C LYS A 50 -16.39 -9.56 -4.60
N ILE A 51 -16.55 -10.53 -3.69
CA ILE A 51 -16.84 -10.26 -2.27
C ILE A 51 -15.70 -9.49 -1.61
N LEU A 52 -14.43 -9.90 -1.82
CA LEU A 52 -13.30 -9.15 -1.27
C LEU A 52 -13.23 -7.74 -1.84
N HIS A 53 -13.43 -7.60 -3.15
CA HIS A 53 -13.37 -6.30 -3.82
C HIS A 53 -14.48 -5.35 -3.35
N SER A 54 -15.71 -5.83 -3.10
CA SER A 54 -16.80 -4.98 -2.60
C SER A 54 -16.53 -4.39 -1.21
N TYR A 55 -15.65 -5.00 -0.43
CA TYR A 55 -15.19 -4.48 0.87
C TYR A 55 -13.85 -3.71 0.77
N ASN A 56 -13.36 -3.44 -0.44
CA ASN A 56 -12.01 -2.88 -0.69
C ASN A 56 -10.90 -3.70 -0.02
N LEU A 57 -11.01 -5.02 -0.11
CA LEU A 57 -10.07 -6.01 0.38
C LEU A 57 -9.51 -6.83 -0.79
N ASP A 58 -8.43 -7.55 -0.52
CA ASP A 58 -7.79 -8.47 -1.44
C ASP A 58 -7.44 -9.80 -0.73
N GLY A 59 -6.73 -10.69 -1.42
CA GLY A 59 -6.34 -12.00 -0.88
C GLY A 59 -5.57 -11.94 0.45
N ARG A 60 -4.90 -10.81 0.77
CA ARG A 60 -4.15 -10.63 2.02
C ARG A 60 -5.06 -10.58 3.26
N ALA A 61 -6.37 -10.43 3.08
CA ALA A 61 -7.34 -10.48 4.16
C ALA A 61 -7.55 -11.90 4.72
N ILE A 62 -7.15 -12.94 3.98
CA ILE A 62 -7.30 -14.34 4.36
C ILE A 62 -6.04 -14.80 5.11
N ASN A 63 -6.21 -15.51 6.23
CA ASN A 63 -5.13 -16.17 6.97
C ASN A 63 -4.86 -17.59 6.46
N ASN A 64 -3.75 -18.17 6.90
CA ASN A 64 -3.35 -19.55 6.57
C ASN A 64 -4.32 -20.62 7.09
N ASP A 65 -5.16 -20.31 8.07
CA ASP A 65 -6.19 -21.18 8.63
C ASP A 65 -7.57 -21.01 7.95
N ILE A 66 -7.63 -20.36 6.77
CA ILE A 66 -8.86 -20.12 6.00
C ILE A 66 -9.84 -19.20 6.76
N THR A 67 -9.35 -18.45 7.74
CA THR A 67 -10.13 -17.41 8.43
C THR A 67 -9.86 -16.03 7.83
N ILE A 68 -10.74 -15.08 8.12
CA ILE A 68 -10.59 -13.68 7.75
C ILE A 68 -9.86 -12.96 8.89
N LYS A 69 -8.88 -12.10 8.58
CA LYS A 69 -8.15 -11.30 9.58
C LYS A 69 -9.07 -10.34 10.32
N ASP A 70 -8.95 -10.26 11.64
CA ASP A 70 -9.91 -9.54 12.48
C ASP A 70 -9.32 -8.80 13.68
N LYS A 71 -8.00 -8.80 13.82
CA LYS A 71 -7.26 -8.18 14.93
C LYS A 71 -6.60 -6.86 14.50
N PRO A 72 -7.35 -5.74 14.43
CA PRO A 72 -6.75 -4.45 14.13
C PRO A 72 -5.88 -3.99 15.29
N ASN A 73 -4.67 -3.52 15.00
CA ASN A 73 -3.75 -3.01 16.01
C ASN A 73 -3.95 -1.50 16.19
N LEU A 74 -4.76 -1.12 17.20
CA LEU A 74 -5.04 0.27 17.54
C LEU A 74 -3.81 1.03 17.99
N VAL A 75 -2.89 0.37 18.71
CA VAL A 75 -1.65 0.99 19.20
C VAL A 75 -0.76 1.38 18.02
N LYS A 76 -0.54 0.45 17.06
CA LYS A 76 0.20 0.73 15.81
C LYS A 76 -0.45 1.88 15.02
N ALA A 77 -1.78 1.88 14.93
CA ALA A 77 -2.52 2.94 14.25
C ALA A 77 -2.32 4.31 14.91
N PHE A 78 -2.42 4.37 16.24
CA PHE A 78 -2.22 5.59 17.01
C PHE A 78 -0.79 6.12 16.87
N PHE A 79 0.23 5.27 17.01
CA PHE A 79 1.62 5.65 16.76
C PHE A 79 1.81 6.18 15.33
N GLY A 80 1.20 5.53 14.34
CA GLY A 80 1.23 6.00 12.96
C GLY A 80 0.67 7.41 12.80
N LEU A 81 -0.47 7.69 13.42
CA LEU A 81 -1.07 9.03 13.41
C LEU A 81 -0.21 10.08 14.11
N VAL A 82 0.42 9.75 15.24
CA VAL A 82 1.32 10.67 15.96
C VAL A 82 2.54 11.01 15.10
N ILE A 83 3.18 10.00 14.49
CA ILE A 83 4.34 10.21 13.60
C ILE A 83 3.94 11.07 12.40
N MET A 84 2.79 10.78 11.78
CA MET A 84 2.27 11.59 10.67
C MET A 84 2.01 13.03 11.10
N ALA A 85 1.41 13.27 12.28
CA ALA A 85 1.12 14.61 12.79
C ALA A 85 2.40 15.42 13.05
N LEU A 86 3.45 14.80 13.60
CA LEU A 86 4.74 15.45 13.84
C LEU A 86 5.47 15.78 12.53
N CYS A 87 5.41 14.90 11.53
CA CYS A 87 6.10 15.10 10.25
C CYS A 87 5.30 15.94 9.24
N ALA A 88 3.98 16.06 9.43
CA ALA A 88 3.06 16.72 8.51
C ALA A 88 3.48 18.13 8.09
N PRO A 89 3.90 19.06 8.98
CA PRO A 89 4.24 20.42 8.59
C PRO A 89 5.38 20.49 7.58
N ILE A 90 6.36 19.57 7.69
CA ILE A 90 7.51 19.50 6.79
C ILE A 90 7.14 18.73 5.53
N THR A 91 6.45 17.59 5.65
CA THR A 91 6.09 16.76 4.50
C THR A 91 5.10 17.47 3.57
N PHE A 92 4.12 18.19 4.10
CA PHE A 92 3.13 18.88 3.28
C PHE A 92 3.71 20.04 2.48
N THR A 93 4.61 20.81 3.08
CA THR A 93 5.32 21.88 2.39
C THR A 93 6.32 21.29 1.39
N SER A 94 7.15 20.30 1.80
CA SER A 94 8.23 19.74 0.98
C SER A 94 7.74 19.00 -0.26
N THR A 95 6.83 18.05 -0.08
CA THR A 95 6.51 17.03 -1.09
C THR A 95 4.99 16.83 -1.25
N GLY A 96 4.19 17.28 -0.29
CA GLY A 96 2.74 17.07 -0.28
C GLY A 96 2.02 17.67 -1.49
N ILE A 97 2.35 18.92 -1.84
CA ILE A 97 1.78 19.58 -3.02
C ILE A 97 2.09 18.78 -4.30
N GLN A 98 3.31 18.29 -4.43
CA GLN A 98 3.73 17.52 -5.60
C GLN A 98 3.08 16.14 -5.66
N ALA A 99 2.92 15.48 -4.51
CA ALA A 99 2.20 14.22 -4.41
C ALA A 99 0.73 14.38 -4.83
N LEU A 100 0.09 15.52 -4.50
CA LEU A 100 -1.26 15.85 -4.95
C LEU A 100 -1.31 16.09 -6.47
N PHE A 101 -0.36 16.83 -7.03
CA PHE A 101 -0.26 17.00 -8.49
C PHE A 101 -0.06 15.66 -9.21
N ALA A 102 0.82 14.80 -8.70
CA ALA A 102 1.07 13.48 -9.25
C ALA A 102 -0.18 12.59 -9.19
N TRP A 103 -0.90 12.62 -8.07
CA TRP A 103 -2.17 11.91 -7.91
C TRP A 103 -3.24 12.42 -8.88
N TYR A 104 -3.35 13.74 -9.05
CA TYR A 104 -4.33 14.36 -9.95
C TYR A 104 -4.05 14.01 -11.41
N LEU A 105 -2.80 14.16 -11.86
CA LEU A 105 -2.39 13.81 -13.22
C LEU A 105 -2.54 12.31 -13.48
N GLY A 106 -2.07 11.47 -12.56
CA GLY A 106 -2.14 10.02 -12.68
C GLY A 106 -3.55 9.45 -12.73
N ASN A 107 -4.55 10.12 -12.15
CA ASN A 107 -5.96 9.70 -12.22
C ASN A 107 -6.72 10.27 -13.41
N LYS A 108 -6.20 11.29 -14.09
CA LYS A 108 -6.82 11.91 -15.28
C LYS A 108 -6.36 11.31 -16.60
N THR A 109 -5.38 10.40 -16.56
CA THR A 109 -4.84 9.76 -17.77
C THR A 109 -5.58 8.44 -18.04
N ASP A 110 -5.98 8.24 -19.30
CA ASP A 110 -6.71 7.06 -19.78
C ASP A 110 -5.80 5.83 -20.04
N GLU A 111 -4.48 5.98 -19.88
CA GLU A 111 -3.45 4.96 -20.15
C GLU A 111 -3.32 3.88 -19.05
N GLY A 112 -4.31 3.76 -18.17
CA GLY A 112 -4.35 2.71 -17.15
C GLY A 112 -3.35 2.88 -16.00
N ILE A 113 -3.10 1.78 -15.28
CA ILE A 113 -2.36 1.77 -13.99
C ILE A 113 -0.87 2.13 -14.16
N ASP A 114 -0.28 1.85 -15.33
CA ASP A 114 1.16 2.08 -15.57
C ASP A 114 1.48 3.58 -15.67
N ALA A 115 0.60 4.36 -16.32
CA ALA A 115 0.77 5.82 -16.42
C ALA A 115 0.74 6.50 -15.04
N ARG A 116 -0.14 6.06 -14.14
CA ARG A 116 -0.20 6.56 -12.77
C ARG A 116 1.14 6.38 -12.03
N THR A 117 1.81 5.25 -12.22
CA THR A 117 3.12 4.99 -11.60
C THR A 117 4.19 5.92 -12.15
N THR A 118 4.17 6.20 -13.46
CA THR A 118 5.08 7.13 -14.12
C THR A 118 4.95 8.55 -13.57
N TYR A 119 3.73 9.08 -13.42
CA TYR A 119 3.54 10.43 -12.86
C TYR A 119 4.04 10.55 -11.41
N HIS A 120 3.79 9.52 -10.60
CA HIS A 120 4.32 9.48 -9.23
C HIS A 120 5.85 9.38 -9.19
N MET A 121 6.46 8.61 -10.08
CA MET A 121 7.92 8.51 -10.19
C MET A 121 8.55 9.84 -10.63
N ILE A 122 7.99 10.49 -11.65
CA ILE A 122 8.46 11.80 -12.13
C ILE A 122 8.37 12.84 -11.01
N ALA A 123 7.23 12.89 -10.32
CA ALA A 123 7.07 13.81 -9.19
C ALA A 123 8.10 13.52 -8.09
N ALA A 124 8.32 12.25 -7.74
CA ALA A 124 9.31 11.85 -6.73
C ALA A 124 10.74 12.22 -7.11
N LEU A 125 11.11 12.16 -8.39
CA LEU A 125 12.44 12.55 -8.88
C LEU A 125 12.63 14.08 -8.93
N ILE A 126 11.60 14.82 -9.33
CA ILE A 126 11.66 16.28 -9.46
C ILE A 126 11.61 16.98 -8.09
N SER A 127 10.98 16.36 -7.08
CA SER A 127 10.80 16.95 -5.75
C SER A 127 12.11 17.40 -5.09
N PRO A 128 13.13 16.54 -4.93
CA PRO A 128 14.36 16.92 -4.25
C PRO A 128 15.21 17.91 -5.07
N LEU A 129 15.06 17.91 -6.40
CA LEU A 129 15.88 18.74 -7.30
C LEU A 129 15.38 20.19 -7.39
N ILE A 130 14.06 20.39 -7.46
CA ILE A 130 13.48 21.72 -7.70
C ILE A 130 12.81 22.26 -6.44
N PHE A 131 11.90 21.49 -5.84
CA PHE A 131 11.02 22.01 -4.80
C PHE A 131 11.73 22.13 -3.46
N TRP A 132 12.52 21.13 -3.08
CA TRP A 132 13.18 21.15 -1.77
C TRP A 132 14.18 22.31 -1.62
N PRO A 133 14.99 22.69 -2.63
CA PRO A 133 15.83 23.89 -2.53
C PRO A 133 15.04 25.19 -2.38
N LEU A 134 13.94 25.34 -3.11
CA LEU A 134 13.06 26.52 -3.01
C LEU A 134 12.45 26.63 -1.61
N ILE A 135 11.96 25.51 -1.08
CA ILE A 135 11.35 25.44 0.25
C ILE A 135 12.39 25.66 1.35
N SER A 136 13.61 25.12 1.17
CA SER A 136 14.73 25.40 2.04
C SER A 136 15.08 26.90 2.07
N LEU A 137 15.00 27.60 0.93
CA LEU A 137 15.23 29.05 0.89
C LEU A 137 14.16 29.79 1.68
N VAL A 138 12.88 29.40 1.54
CA VAL A 138 11.78 29.97 2.33
C VAL A 138 12.00 29.71 3.82
N TYR A 139 12.36 28.48 4.21
CA TYR A 139 12.65 28.17 5.61
C TYR A 139 13.85 28.93 6.14
N PHE A 140 14.92 29.05 5.37
CA PHE A 140 16.09 29.85 5.75
C PHE A 140 15.70 31.30 6.01
N TYR A 141 14.91 31.91 5.11
CA TYR A 141 14.43 33.29 5.29
C TYR A 141 13.57 33.45 6.56
N ILE A 142 12.62 32.55 6.79
CA ILE A 142 11.76 32.56 7.98
C ILE A 142 12.61 32.39 9.25
N PHE A 143 13.53 31.43 9.27
CA PHE A 143 14.40 31.15 10.42
C PHE A 143 15.33 32.32 10.73
N ASN A 144 15.88 32.95 9.68
CA ASN A 144 16.75 34.11 9.79
C ASN A 144 16.03 35.31 10.44
N LYS A 145 14.77 35.52 10.04
CA LYS A 145 13.95 36.65 10.48
C LYS A 145 13.30 36.44 11.86
N MET A 146 12.86 35.21 12.16
CA MET A 146 12.04 34.93 13.34
C MET A 146 12.83 34.38 14.53
N ILE A 147 13.91 33.61 14.27
CA ILE A 147 14.59 32.83 15.31
C ILE A 147 15.98 33.39 15.55
N TYR A 148 16.83 33.45 14.52
CA TYR A 148 18.21 33.89 14.67
C TYR A 148 18.77 34.42 13.35
N THR A 149 19.35 35.62 13.38
CA THR A 149 19.95 36.25 12.20
C THR A 149 21.25 35.54 11.81
N MET A 150 21.17 34.73 10.75
CA MET A 150 22.31 33.98 10.20
C MET A 150 22.96 34.74 9.03
N SER A 151 24.26 34.53 8.82
CA SER A 151 24.92 35.00 7.59
C SER A 151 24.42 34.23 6.37
N ILE A 152 24.28 34.92 5.23
CA ILE A 152 23.86 34.30 3.97
C ILE A 152 24.80 33.18 3.51
N PHE A 153 26.09 33.24 3.89
CA PHE A 153 27.08 32.22 3.57
C PHE A 153 26.80 30.86 4.22
N ILE A 154 25.92 30.80 5.22
CA ILE A 154 25.51 29.55 5.88
C ILE A 154 24.44 28.81 5.05
N PHE A 155 23.80 29.49 4.09
CA PHE A 155 22.71 28.92 3.29
C PHE A 155 23.03 27.57 2.63
N PRO A 156 24.21 27.33 2.01
CA PRO A 156 24.51 26.03 1.40
C PRO A 156 24.52 24.88 2.42
N ILE A 157 25.00 25.13 3.65
CA ILE A 157 25.02 24.16 4.74
C ILE A 157 23.59 23.92 5.23
N PHE A 158 22.80 24.99 5.41
CA PHE A 158 21.38 24.89 5.76
C PHE A 158 20.60 24.09 4.73
N LEU A 159 20.81 24.34 3.44
CA LEU A 159 20.20 23.62 2.33
C LEU A 159 20.48 22.12 2.43
N LEU A 160 21.74 21.73 2.56
CA LEU A 160 22.13 20.33 2.66
C LEU A 160 21.43 19.64 3.85
N ILE A 161 21.46 20.27 5.03
CA ILE A 161 20.80 19.76 6.23
C ILE A 161 19.29 19.64 6.02
N SER A 162 18.65 20.67 5.45
CA SER A 162 17.21 20.70 5.21
C SER A 162 16.75 19.59 4.27
N ILE A 163 17.55 19.23 3.25
CA ILE A 163 17.25 18.14 2.32
C ILE A 163 17.16 16.81 3.06
N PHE A 164 18.13 16.53 3.95
CA PHE A 164 18.10 15.31 4.78
C PHE A 164 16.92 15.30 5.75
N ILE A 165 16.60 16.44 6.37
CA ILE A 165 15.44 16.57 7.26
C ILE A 165 14.14 16.32 6.49
N CYS A 166 13.94 16.97 5.35
CA CYS A 166 12.78 16.76 4.48
C CYS A 166 12.65 15.30 4.07
N HIS A 167 13.76 14.66 3.65
CA HIS A 167 13.75 13.24 3.28
C HIS A 167 13.33 12.35 4.44
N TYR A 168 13.93 12.54 5.61
CA TYR A 168 13.64 11.73 6.79
C TYR A 168 12.20 11.90 7.29
N CYS A 169 11.71 13.14 7.35
CA CYS A 169 10.31 13.42 7.68
C CYS A 169 9.34 12.76 6.69
N ASN A 170 9.65 12.77 5.39
CA ASN A 170 8.83 12.09 4.39
C ASN A 170 8.80 10.57 4.58
N LEU A 171 9.94 9.95 4.90
CA LEU A 171 10.00 8.52 5.21
C LEU A 171 9.19 8.17 6.46
N LEU A 172 9.36 8.94 7.54
CA LEU A 172 8.60 8.75 8.77
C LEU A 172 7.09 8.94 8.55
N PHE A 173 6.70 9.96 7.78
CA PHE A 173 5.31 10.17 7.41
C PHE A 173 4.73 8.98 6.65
N LEU A 174 5.49 8.40 5.70
CA LEU A 174 5.07 7.21 4.96
C LEU A 174 4.95 5.98 5.86
N ILE A 175 5.85 5.78 6.83
CA ILE A 175 5.74 4.70 7.81
C ILE A 175 4.45 4.86 8.62
N GLY A 176 4.17 6.08 9.11
CA GLY A 176 2.93 6.34 9.85
C GLY A 176 1.68 6.16 8.99
N TYR A 177 1.75 6.55 7.71
CA TYR A 177 0.68 6.32 6.74
C TYR A 177 0.42 4.83 6.53
N ASP A 178 1.47 4.02 6.39
CA ASP A 178 1.38 2.57 6.21
C ASP A 178 0.73 1.88 7.43
N MET A 179 1.14 2.28 8.65
CA MET A 179 0.52 1.83 9.90
C MET A 179 -0.99 2.12 9.94
N TRP A 180 -1.42 3.30 9.47
CA TRP A 180 -2.82 3.69 9.42
C TRP A 180 -3.60 2.96 8.32
N THR A 181 -3.00 2.73 7.16
CA THR A 181 -3.64 1.98 6.08
C THR A 181 -3.81 0.50 6.41
N ASP A 182 -2.80 -0.12 7.03
CA ASP A 182 -2.86 -1.48 7.57
C ASP A 182 -4.03 -1.62 8.55
N TYR A 183 -4.14 -0.68 9.50
CA TYR A 183 -5.24 -0.67 10.45
C TYR A 183 -6.61 -0.62 9.76
N LYS A 184 -6.78 0.29 8.79
CA LYS A 184 -8.03 0.42 8.02
C LYS A 184 -8.33 -0.83 7.19
N PHE A 185 -7.31 -1.52 6.68
CA PHE A 185 -7.46 -2.78 5.96
C PHE A 185 -7.99 -3.88 6.89
N ILE A 186 -7.37 -4.08 8.06
CA ILE A 186 -7.81 -5.08 9.02
C ILE A 186 -9.18 -4.75 9.62
N TYR A 187 -9.48 -3.46 9.82
CA TYR A 187 -10.81 -3.03 10.26
C TYR A 187 -11.92 -3.41 9.26
N ARG A 188 -11.68 -3.21 7.96
CA ARG A 188 -12.59 -3.67 6.89
C ARG A 188 -12.74 -5.19 6.88
N SER A 189 -11.62 -5.90 7.07
CA SER A 189 -11.59 -7.36 7.17
C SER A 189 -12.42 -7.88 8.35
N LYS A 190 -12.31 -7.24 9.53
CA LYS A 190 -13.16 -7.51 10.70
C LYS A 190 -14.65 -7.28 10.43
N LYS A 191 -14.99 -6.25 9.65
CA LYS A 191 -16.39 -5.98 9.25
C LYS A 191 -16.91 -7.08 8.33
N LEU A 192 -16.12 -7.51 7.35
CA LEU A 192 -16.45 -8.61 6.44
C LEU A 192 -16.64 -9.93 7.20
N GLN A 193 -15.75 -10.26 8.14
CA GLN A 193 -15.86 -11.48 8.94
C GLN A 193 -17.20 -11.61 9.69
N LYS A 194 -17.78 -10.48 10.11
CA LYS A 194 -19.07 -10.44 10.83
C LYS A 194 -20.30 -10.42 9.92
N SER A 195 -20.13 -10.26 8.61
CA SER A 195 -21.25 -10.19 7.67
C SER A 195 -21.61 -11.57 7.09
N GLN A 196 -22.80 -11.68 6.50
CA GLN A 196 -23.20 -12.88 5.76
C GLN A 196 -22.26 -13.16 4.57
N ASP A 197 -21.73 -12.10 3.96
CA ASP A 197 -20.73 -12.21 2.89
C ASP A 197 -19.44 -12.87 3.39
N GLY A 198 -19.03 -12.63 4.64
CA GLY A 198 -17.88 -13.29 5.26
C GLY A 198 -18.09 -14.80 5.40
N LEU A 199 -19.28 -15.22 5.84
CA LEU A 199 -19.63 -16.65 5.91
C LEU A 199 -19.63 -17.29 4.52
N LYS A 200 -20.23 -16.61 3.53
CA LYS A 200 -20.23 -17.06 2.13
C LYS A 200 -18.81 -17.16 1.58
N LEU A 201 -17.96 -16.17 1.85
CA LEU A 201 -16.56 -16.16 1.43
C LEU A 201 -15.79 -17.34 2.02
N ILE A 202 -15.94 -17.64 3.31
CA ILE A 202 -15.28 -18.80 3.95
C ILE A 202 -15.74 -20.10 3.29
N LYS A 203 -17.02 -20.24 2.96
CA LYS A 203 -17.53 -21.43 2.24
C LYS A 203 -16.89 -21.56 0.85
N LEU A 204 -16.88 -20.48 0.07
CA LEU A 204 -16.26 -20.44 -1.25
C LEU A 204 -14.77 -20.78 -1.19
N ILE A 205 -14.04 -20.23 -0.21
CA ILE A 205 -12.62 -20.52 -0.01
C ILE A 205 -12.40 -22.00 0.30
N LYS A 206 -13.23 -22.62 1.14
CA LYS A 206 -13.14 -24.05 1.44
C LYS A 206 -13.34 -24.90 0.20
N GLU A 207 -14.37 -24.60 -0.60
CA GLU A 207 -14.65 -25.30 -1.87
C GLU A 207 -13.52 -25.12 -2.89
N ILE A 208 -12.94 -23.92 -2.97
CA ILE A 208 -11.76 -23.65 -3.80
C ILE A 208 -10.57 -24.48 -3.33
N ASN A 209 -10.32 -24.55 -2.02
CA ASN A 209 -9.21 -25.29 -1.45
C ASN A 209 -9.33 -26.80 -1.71
N THR A 210 -10.53 -27.37 -1.53
CA THR A 210 -10.77 -28.80 -1.83
C THR A 210 -10.56 -29.10 -3.32
N ASN A 211 -11.06 -28.24 -4.21
CA ASN A 211 -10.91 -28.43 -5.65
C ASN A 211 -9.47 -28.18 -6.15
N LEU A 212 -8.69 -27.36 -5.46
CA LEU A 212 -7.26 -27.16 -5.72
C LEU A 212 -6.42 -28.36 -5.30
N ASP A 213 -6.78 -29.05 -4.21
CA ASP A 213 -6.13 -30.29 -3.78
C ASP A 213 -6.32 -31.42 -4.80
N VAL A 214 -7.47 -31.46 -5.48
CA VAL A 214 -7.75 -32.42 -6.56
C VAL A 214 -6.90 -32.15 -7.82
N LEU A 215 -6.37 -30.92 -7.97
CA LEU A 215 -5.47 -30.53 -9.07
C LEU A 215 -3.97 -30.69 -8.72
N LYS A 216 -3.64 -31.28 -7.56
CA LYS A 216 -2.26 -31.58 -7.18
C LYS A 216 -1.69 -32.68 -8.05
#